data_AF-A0A9N8ZWV1-F1
#
_entry.id   AF-A0A9N8ZWV1-F1
#
_cell.length_a   1.000
_cell.length_b   1.000
_cell.length_c   1.000
_cell.angle_alpha   90.00
_cell.angle_beta   90.00
_cell.angle_gamma   90.00
#
_symmetry.space_group_name_H-M   'P 1'
#
loop_
_entity.id
_entity.type
_entity.pdbx_description
1 polymer ?
#
loop_
_entity_poly.entity_id
_entity_poly.type
_entity_poly.pdbx_seq_one_letter_code
_entity_poly.pdbx_strand_id
1 'polypeptide(L)'
;MNDYHTRLSSFKRKGSKLEERFEVLKDENNECFEDIINNISENDKDQCIVNIGKLGDIIKTTYEIVGEQTELTKKAISVVEELTAVMIHTGTQLDQLEIKVIDKLGEKEWRLAESALFYLESGMELTDEELNCIENLKDFLRDVKMTIDDIKLLREMRDNSNTLFHSNRQSLMEAQTRLNNPLPDDLKIYKIPLQKALEAINN
;
A
#
# COMPACT_ATOMS: atom_id res chain seq x y z
N MET A 1 0.52 -8.27 15.47
CA MET A 1 -0.84 -8.35 14.93
C MET A 1 -1.27 -6.92 14.59
N ASN A 2 -1.14 -6.57 13.32
CA ASN A 2 -1.95 -5.63 12.56
C ASN A 2 -1.61 -4.12 12.66
N ASP A 3 -0.48 -3.63 12.13
CA ASP A 3 -0.19 -2.17 12.19
C ASP A 3 -0.84 -1.37 11.03
N TYR A 4 -0.61 -1.71 9.77
CA TYR A 4 -1.01 -0.85 8.64
C TYR A 4 -2.46 -1.04 8.21
N HIS A 5 -2.92 -2.28 8.08
CA HIS A 5 -4.33 -2.56 7.77
C HIS A 5 -5.27 -2.06 8.87
N THR A 6 -4.88 -2.17 10.14
CA THR A 6 -5.61 -1.55 11.26
C THR A 6 -5.58 -0.04 11.20
N ARG A 7 -4.43 0.60 10.93
CA ARG A 7 -4.32 2.06 10.79
C ARG A 7 -5.22 2.57 9.67
N LEU A 8 -5.14 1.98 8.47
CA LEU A 8 -5.98 2.34 7.32
C LEU A 8 -7.47 2.10 7.59
N SER A 9 -7.83 0.95 8.18
CA SER A 9 -9.21 0.67 8.57
C SER A 9 -9.73 1.66 9.61
N SER A 10 -8.88 2.06 10.55
CA SER A 10 -9.21 3.08 11.54
C SER A 10 -9.41 4.45 10.91
N PHE A 11 -8.60 4.81 9.90
CA PHE A 11 -8.73 6.07 9.16
C PHE A 11 -10.00 6.08 8.33
N LYS A 12 -10.29 4.98 7.61
CA LYS A 12 -11.54 4.81 6.86
C LYS A 12 -12.76 4.98 7.76
N ARG A 13 -12.78 4.30 8.91
CA ARG A 13 -13.87 4.44 9.88
C ARG A 13 -14.03 5.87 10.41
N LYS A 14 -12.93 6.56 10.69
CA LYS A 14 -12.97 7.97 11.13
C LYS A 14 -13.46 8.89 10.02
N GLY A 15 -13.01 8.68 8.78
CA GLY A 15 -13.47 9.41 7.60
C GLY A 15 -14.98 9.27 7.39
N SER A 16 -15.53 8.06 7.45
CA SER A 16 -16.98 7.84 7.32
C SER A 16 -17.79 8.56 8.39
N LYS A 17 -17.29 8.62 9.64
CA LYS A 17 -17.96 9.40 10.70
C LYS A 17 -17.94 10.91 10.46
N LEU A 18 -16.87 11.42 9.87
CA LEU A 18 -16.78 12.84 9.52
C LEU A 18 -17.72 13.17 8.35
N GLU A 19 -17.82 12.27 7.38
CA GLU A 19 -18.77 12.36 6.26
C GLU A 19 -20.22 12.39 6.74
N GLU A 20 -20.61 11.47 7.64
CA GLU A 20 -21.94 11.45 8.27
C GLU A 20 -22.25 12.78 8.98
N ARG A 21 -21.29 13.31 9.77
CA ARG A 21 -21.45 14.61 10.44
C ARG A 21 -21.58 15.77 9.45
N PHE A 22 -20.82 15.74 8.36
CA PHE A 22 -20.82 16.78 7.35
C PHE A 22 -22.16 16.84 6.59
N GLU A 23 -22.75 15.70 6.26
CA GLU A 23 -24.08 15.66 5.62
C GLU A 23 -25.17 16.22 6.54
N VAL A 24 -25.13 15.90 7.84
CA VAL A 24 -26.08 16.52 8.81
C VAL A 24 -25.94 18.04 8.84
N LEU A 25 -24.72 18.56 8.93
CA LEU A 25 -24.49 20.01 8.94
C LEU A 25 -24.93 20.69 7.64
N LYS A 26 -24.83 20.00 6.51
CA LYS A 26 -25.26 20.49 5.21
C LYS A 26 -26.79 20.62 5.15
N ASP A 27 -27.51 19.64 5.70
CA ASP A 27 -28.97 19.69 5.81
C ASP A 27 -29.40 20.83 6.77
N GLU A 28 -28.79 20.91 7.95
CA GLU A 28 -29.04 22.00 8.92
C GLU A 28 -28.73 23.38 8.33
N ASN A 29 -27.67 23.51 7.54
CA ASN A 29 -27.32 24.75 6.85
C ASN A 29 -28.41 25.17 5.87
N ASN A 30 -28.93 24.23 5.07
CA ASN A 30 -29.99 24.51 4.10
C ASN A 30 -31.28 24.95 4.80
N GLU A 31 -31.70 24.24 5.84
CA GLU A 31 -32.88 24.60 6.65
C GLU A 31 -32.72 26.00 7.26
N CYS A 32 -31.53 26.31 7.79
CA CYS A 32 -31.27 27.61 8.39
C CYS A 32 -31.33 28.76 7.36
N PHE A 33 -30.87 28.52 6.13
CA PHE A 33 -31.01 29.49 5.03
C PHE A 33 -32.47 29.71 4.64
N GLU A 34 -33.27 28.65 4.53
CA GLU A 34 -34.70 28.76 4.22
C GLU A 34 -35.43 29.55 5.31
N ASP A 35 -35.17 29.25 6.58
CA ASP A 35 -35.77 29.99 7.69
C ASP A 35 -35.39 31.47 7.67
N ILE A 36 -34.14 31.81 7.35
CA ILE A 36 -33.71 33.22 7.25
C ILE A 36 -34.51 33.94 6.17
N ILE A 37 -34.71 33.30 5.00
CA ILE A 37 -35.49 33.87 3.89
C ILE A 37 -36.95 34.11 4.32
N ASN A 38 -37.55 33.12 5.00
CA ASN A 38 -38.92 33.23 5.51
C ASN A 38 -39.04 34.36 6.54
N ASN A 39 -38.14 34.41 7.53
CA ASN A 39 -38.15 35.45 8.56
C ASN A 39 -37.96 36.87 7.98
N ILE A 40 -37.13 37.01 6.95
CA ILE A 40 -36.98 38.29 6.24
C ILE A 40 -38.30 38.69 5.57
N SER A 41 -38.98 37.74 4.93
CA SER A 41 -40.25 37.96 4.25
C SER A 41 -41.37 38.35 5.22
N GLU A 42 -41.34 37.77 6.42
CA GLU A 42 -42.28 38.06 7.52
C GLU A 42 -41.87 39.29 8.36
N ASN A 43 -40.70 39.89 8.08
CA ASN A 43 -40.10 40.98 8.85
C ASN A 43 -39.85 40.63 10.33
N ASP A 44 -39.61 39.35 10.63
CA ASP A 44 -39.18 38.86 11.94
C ASP A 44 -37.65 38.94 12.07
N LYS A 45 -37.19 40.09 12.57
CA LYS A 45 -35.76 40.39 12.70
C LYS A 45 -35.09 39.60 13.81
N ASP A 46 -35.81 39.30 14.90
CA ASP A 46 -35.24 38.61 16.05
C ASP A 46 -34.94 37.15 15.67
N GLN A 47 -35.88 36.49 14.99
CA GLN A 47 -35.67 35.12 14.53
C GLN A 47 -34.60 35.03 13.43
N CYS A 48 -34.48 36.07 12.59
CA CYS A 48 -33.40 36.19 11.61
C CYS A 48 -32.02 36.24 12.30
N ILE A 49 -31.86 37.04 13.37
CA ILE A 49 -30.61 37.12 14.16
C ILE A 49 -30.27 35.75 14.78
N VAL A 50 -31.25 35.05 15.34
CA VAL A 50 -31.05 33.72 15.93
C VAL A 50 -30.53 32.73 14.88
N ASN A 51 -31.13 32.71 13.69
CA ASN A 51 -30.71 31.79 12.63
C ASN A 51 -29.36 32.16 12.02
N ILE A 52 -29.01 33.45 11.91
CA ILE A 52 -27.65 33.87 11.57
C ILE A 52 -26.63 33.38 12.61
N GLY A 53 -26.99 33.41 13.90
CA GLY A 53 -26.17 32.83 14.97
C GLY A 53 -25.93 31.33 14.77
N LYS A 54 -27.00 30.56 14.49
CA LYS A 54 -26.91 29.13 14.18
C LYS A 54 -26.02 28.85 12.97
N LEU A 55 -26.14 29.63 11.89
CA LEU A 55 -25.24 29.53 10.74
C LEU A 55 -23.78 29.74 11.13
N GLY A 56 -23.50 30.71 12.02
CA GLY A 56 -22.16 30.93 12.56
C GLY A 56 -21.60 29.69 13.26
N ASP A 57 -22.41 29.02 14.08
CA ASP A 57 -22.02 27.79 14.77
C ASP A 57 -21.81 26.61 13.80
N ILE A 58 -22.66 26.47 12.78
CA ILE A 58 -22.52 25.47 11.71
C ILE A 58 -21.20 25.68 10.95
N ILE A 59 -20.90 26.91 10.56
CA ILE A 59 -19.65 27.26 9.85
C ILE A 59 -18.44 26.91 10.72
N LYS A 60 -18.47 27.25 12.01
CA LYS A 60 -17.40 26.92 12.95
C LYS A 60 -17.17 25.41 13.04
N THR A 61 -18.25 24.64 13.21
CA THR A 61 -18.19 23.17 13.28
C THR A 61 -17.68 22.58 11.96
N THR A 62 -18.05 23.17 10.82
CA THR A 62 -17.56 22.77 9.50
C THR A 62 -16.05 22.94 9.39
N TYR A 63 -15.49 24.07 9.86
CA TYR A 63 -14.04 24.28 9.88
C TYR A 63 -13.32 23.26 10.77
N GLU A 64 -13.90 22.87 11.90
CA GLU A 64 -13.36 21.83 12.78
C GLU A 64 -13.29 20.47 12.05
N ILE A 65 -14.37 20.07 11.38
CA ILE A 65 -14.42 18.84 10.57
C ILE A 65 -13.37 18.87 9.45
N VAL A 66 -13.23 19.98 8.73
CA VAL A 66 -12.22 20.13 7.67
C VAL A 66 -10.80 20.02 8.23
N GLY A 67 -10.55 20.57 9.43
CA GLY A 67 -9.29 20.41 10.15
C GLY A 67 -9.00 18.94 10.50
N GLU A 68 -9.97 18.23 11.08
CA GLU A 68 -9.86 16.81 11.38
C GLU A 68 -9.60 15.97 10.11
N GLN A 69 -10.32 16.25 9.03
CA GLN A 69 -10.18 15.58 7.74
C GLN A 69 -8.79 15.80 7.13
N THR A 70 -8.27 17.03 7.23
CA THR A 70 -6.92 17.37 6.77
C THR A 70 -5.86 16.55 7.50
N GLU A 71 -5.97 16.44 8.82
CA GLU A 71 -5.03 15.66 9.64
C GLU A 71 -5.15 14.14 9.38
N LEU A 72 -6.36 13.63 9.16
CA LEU A 72 -6.55 12.23 8.73
C LEU A 72 -5.93 11.98 7.36
N THR A 73 -6.08 12.90 6.43
CA THR A 73 -5.53 12.81 5.07
C THR A 73 -4.00 12.78 5.12
N LYS A 74 -3.35 13.69 5.86
CA LYS A 74 -1.89 13.67 6.05
C LYS A 74 -1.40 12.33 6.61
N LYS A 75 -2.08 11.79 7.62
CA LYS A 75 -1.73 10.49 8.21
C LYS A 75 -1.91 9.33 7.24
N ALA A 76 -2.95 9.37 6.41
CA ALA A 76 -3.18 8.36 5.37
C ALA A 76 -2.11 8.44 4.28
N ILE A 77 -1.76 9.64 3.81
CA ILE A 77 -0.69 9.86 2.82
C ILE A 77 0.65 9.32 3.35
N SER A 78 1.02 9.65 4.59
CA SER A 78 2.26 9.15 5.21
C SER A 78 2.32 7.62 5.24
N VAL A 79 1.20 6.95 5.54
CA VAL A 79 1.11 5.48 5.48
C VAL A 79 1.31 4.96 4.05
N VAL A 80 0.69 5.61 3.07
CA VAL A 80 0.84 5.24 1.66
C VAL A 80 2.27 5.45 1.17
N GLU A 81 2.93 6.54 1.57
CA GLU A 81 4.34 6.80 1.25
C GLU A 81 5.28 5.75 1.85
N GLU A 82 5.05 5.35 3.11
CA GLU A 82 5.81 4.26 3.76
C GLU A 82 5.65 2.93 3.01
N LEU A 83 4.41 2.54 2.67
CA LEU A 83 4.14 1.32 1.91
C LEU A 83 4.76 1.37 0.51
N THR A 84 4.63 2.51 -0.17
CA THR A 84 5.21 2.73 -1.50
C THR A 84 6.73 2.61 -1.46
N ALA A 85 7.39 3.19 -0.45
CA ALA A 85 8.83 3.08 -0.30
C ALA A 85 9.31 1.62 -0.15
N VAL A 86 8.55 0.78 0.57
CA VAL A 86 8.85 -0.66 0.73
C VAL A 86 8.61 -1.43 -0.58
N MET A 87 7.56 -1.09 -1.33
CA MET A 87 7.26 -1.73 -2.61
C MET A 87 8.31 -1.41 -3.68
N ILE A 88 8.68 -0.12 -3.83
CA ILE A 88 9.75 0.31 -4.76
C ILE A 88 11.07 -0.37 -4.42
N HIS A 89 11.43 -0.42 -3.14
CA HIS A 89 12.63 -1.09 -2.63
C HIS A 89 12.72 -2.56 -3.10
N THR A 90 11.60 -3.26 -3.09
CA THR A 90 11.54 -4.70 -3.37
C THR A 90 11.56 -4.99 -4.87
N GLY A 91 10.84 -4.18 -5.67
CA GLY A 91 10.81 -4.35 -7.13
C GLY A 91 12.19 -4.25 -7.78
N THR A 92 12.98 -3.23 -7.43
CA THR A 92 14.31 -3.03 -8.02
C THR A 92 15.31 -4.13 -7.64
N GLN A 93 15.17 -4.72 -6.45
CA GLN A 93 16.04 -5.81 -6.00
C GLN A 93 15.66 -7.14 -6.64
N LEU A 94 14.38 -7.34 -6.89
CA LEU A 94 13.90 -8.50 -7.63
C LEU A 94 14.43 -8.54 -9.04
N ASP A 95 14.41 -7.41 -9.75
CA ASP A 95 14.99 -7.31 -11.09
C ASP A 95 16.49 -7.67 -11.07
N GLN A 96 17.22 -7.22 -10.03
CA GLN A 96 18.64 -7.54 -9.87
C GLN A 96 18.91 -9.00 -9.54
N LEU A 97 18.07 -9.62 -8.69
CA LEU A 97 18.16 -11.05 -8.40
C LEU A 97 17.84 -11.88 -9.65
N GLU A 98 16.83 -11.49 -10.41
CA GLU A 98 16.44 -12.18 -11.65
C GLU A 98 17.57 -12.13 -12.69
N ILE A 99 18.25 -10.98 -12.84
CA ILE A 99 19.44 -10.87 -13.68
C ILE A 99 20.52 -11.87 -13.23
N LYS A 100 20.80 -11.99 -11.92
CA LYS A 100 21.80 -12.95 -11.42
C LYS A 100 21.41 -14.42 -11.68
N VAL A 101 20.13 -14.74 -11.55
CA VAL A 101 19.62 -16.08 -11.87
C VAL A 101 19.84 -16.37 -13.36
N ILE A 102 19.50 -15.41 -14.23
CA ILE A 102 19.69 -15.50 -15.68
C ILE A 102 21.18 -15.62 -16.05
N ASP A 103 22.06 -14.85 -15.42
CA ASP A 103 23.50 -14.92 -15.66
C ASP A 103 24.08 -16.29 -15.30
N LYS A 104 23.49 -16.98 -14.31
CA LYS A 104 23.97 -18.27 -13.82
C LYS A 104 23.38 -19.47 -14.55
N LEU A 105 22.07 -19.47 -14.79
CA LEU A 105 21.33 -20.59 -15.40
C LEU A 105 21.15 -20.42 -16.91
N GLY A 106 21.21 -19.19 -17.40
CA GLY A 106 20.84 -18.84 -18.77
C GLY A 106 19.36 -18.53 -18.90
N GLU A 107 19.04 -17.58 -19.79
CA GLU A 107 17.67 -17.06 -19.97
C GLU A 107 16.66 -18.16 -20.35
N LYS A 108 17.07 -19.12 -21.19
CA LYS A 108 16.18 -20.23 -21.60
C LYS A 108 15.81 -21.11 -20.40
N GLU A 109 16.80 -21.51 -19.59
CA GLU A 109 16.56 -22.36 -18.42
C GLU A 109 15.74 -21.63 -17.36
N TRP A 110 16.01 -20.33 -17.15
CA TRP A 110 15.20 -19.50 -16.26
C TRP A 110 13.72 -19.46 -16.68
N ARG A 111 13.43 -19.15 -17.95
CA ARG A 111 12.04 -19.09 -18.44
C ARG A 111 11.31 -20.44 -18.36
N LEU A 112 12.04 -21.55 -18.58
CA LEU A 112 11.50 -22.90 -18.42
C LEU A 112 11.20 -23.21 -16.95
N ALA A 113 12.13 -22.91 -16.04
CA ALA A 113 11.91 -23.07 -14.60
C ALA A 113 10.73 -22.21 -14.12
N GLU A 114 10.61 -20.96 -14.61
CA GLU A 114 9.52 -20.05 -14.27
C GLU A 114 8.15 -20.61 -14.72
N SER A 115 8.07 -21.10 -15.96
CA SER A 115 6.85 -21.71 -16.49
C SER A 115 6.49 -22.98 -15.72
N ALA A 116 7.48 -23.81 -15.41
CA ALA A 116 7.30 -25.04 -14.65
C ALA A 116 6.78 -24.79 -13.22
N LEU A 117 7.23 -23.72 -12.57
CA LEU A 117 6.69 -23.32 -11.26
C LEU A 117 5.20 -22.97 -11.33
N PHE A 118 4.78 -22.25 -12.38
CA PHE A 118 3.36 -21.93 -12.61
C PHE A 118 2.52 -23.18 -12.89
N TYR A 119 3.05 -24.12 -13.68
CA TYR A 119 2.39 -25.40 -13.96
C TYR A 119 2.20 -26.24 -12.70
N LEU A 120 3.21 -26.32 -11.83
CA LEU A 120 3.10 -27.01 -10.53
C LEU A 120 2.01 -26.41 -9.65
N GLU A 121 1.90 -25.08 -9.58
CA GLU A 121 0.85 -24.40 -8.82
C GLU A 121 -0.54 -24.67 -9.37
N SER A 122 -0.64 -24.86 -10.69
CA SER A 122 -1.87 -25.20 -11.38
C SER A 122 -2.20 -26.70 -11.36
N GLY A 123 -1.35 -27.52 -10.72
CA GLY A 123 -1.52 -28.98 -10.65
C GLY A 123 -1.29 -29.70 -11.97
N MET A 124 -0.56 -29.10 -12.91
CA MET A 124 -0.21 -29.72 -14.19
C MET A 124 1.02 -30.62 -14.05
N GLU A 125 1.08 -31.67 -14.87
CA GLU A 125 2.26 -32.53 -14.99
C GLU A 125 3.40 -31.77 -15.68
N LEU A 126 4.62 -31.96 -15.19
CA LEU A 126 5.83 -31.39 -15.77
C LEU A 126 6.54 -32.40 -16.66
N THR A 127 7.22 -31.89 -17.67
CA THR A 127 8.19 -32.64 -18.48
C THR A 127 9.51 -32.83 -17.72
N ASP A 128 10.33 -33.79 -18.16
CA ASP A 128 11.67 -34.01 -17.60
C ASP A 128 12.59 -32.78 -17.75
N GLU A 129 12.47 -32.03 -18.85
CA GLU A 129 13.24 -30.79 -19.08
C GLU A 129 12.86 -29.73 -18.04
N GLU A 130 11.57 -29.57 -17.75
CA GLU A 130 11.06 -28.63 -16.75
C GLU A 130 11.47 -29.02 -15.32
N LEU A 131 11.40 -30.31 -14.98
CA LEU A 131 11.89 -30.81 -13.69
C LEU A 131 13.38 -30.53 -13.51
N ASN A 132 14.19 -30.76 -14.55
CA ASN A 132 15.62 -30.49 -14.50
C ASN A 132 15.91 -29.00 -14.33
N CYS A 133 15.15 -28.12 -15.00
CA CYS A 133 15.29 -26.66 -14.83
C CYS A 133 14.93 -26.22 -13.40
N ILE A 134 13.91 -26.83 -12.77
CA ILE A 134 13.56 -26.56 -11.38
C ILE A 134 14.68 -27.00 -10.43
N GLU A 135 15.27 -28.18 -10.65
CA GLU A 135 16.40 -28.65 -9.81
C GLU A 135 17.63 -27.73 -9.96
N ASN A 136 17.96 -27.32 -11.19
CA ASN A 136 19.03 -26.33 -11.42
C ASN A 136 18.75 -25.01 -10.69
N LEU A 137 17.51 -24.53 -10.72
CA LEU A 137 17.09 -23.35 -9.97
C LEU A 137 17.22 -23.57 -8.45
N LYS A 138 16.78 -24.70 -7.92
CA LYS A 138 16.92 -25.02 -6.49
C LYS A 138 18.37 -25.04 -6.04
N ASP A 139 19.27 -25.59 -6.85
CA ASP A 139 20.69 -25.65 -6.51
C ASP A 139 21.32 -24.25 -6.49
N PHE A 140 20.99 -23.41 -7.48
CA PHE A 140 21.39 -22.00 -7.44
C PHE A 140 20.86 -21.28 -6.19
N LEU A 141 19.57 -21.43 -5.90
CA LEU A 141 18.95 -20.76 -4.76
C LEU A 141 19.58 -21.22 -3.44
N ARG A 142 19.98 -22.50 -3.33
CA ARG A 142 20.66 -23.04 -2.16
C ARG A 142 21.99 -22.33 -1.88
N ASP A 143 22.75 -22.00 -2.93
CA ASP A 143 24.02 -21.28 -2.79
C ASP A 143 23.81 -19.88 -2.19
N VAL A 144 22.68 -19.24 -2.50
CA VAL A 144 22.28 -17.93 -1.95
C VAL A 144 21.33 -18.04 -0.75
N LYS A 145 21.19 -19.24 -0.16
CA LYS A 145 20.33 -19.54 1.00
C LYS A 145 18.85 -19.18 0.79
N MET A 146 18.40 -19.17 -0.45
CA MET A 146 17.01 -18.98 -0.86
C MET A 146 16.35 -20.32 -1.18
N THR A 147 15.01 -20.29 -1.18
CA THR A 147 14.14 -21.38 -1.55
C THR A 147 13.21 -20.93 -2.67
N ILE A 148 12.55 -21.89 -3.32
CA ILE A 148 11.51 -21.59 -4.30
C ILE A 148 10.39 -20.75 -3.67
N ASP A 149 10.02 -21.00 -2.41
CA ASP A 149 9.01 -20.22 -1.70
C ASP A 149 9.45 -18.76 -1.48
N ASP A 150 10.75 -18.52 -1.23
CA ASP A 150 11.28 -17.15 -1.16
C ASP A 150 11.08 -16.42 -2.51
N ILE A 151 11.31 -17.09 -3.64
CA ILE A 151 11.09 -16.52 -4.98
C ILE A 151 9.61 -16.26 -5.25
N LYS A 152 8.72 -17.18 -4.88
CA LYS A 152 7.27 -17.02 -5.04
C LYS A 152 6.76 -15.80 -4.27
N LEU A 153 7.15 -15.69 -3.00
CA LEU A 153 6.78 -14.56 -2.15
C LEU A 153 7.27 -13.24 -2.72
N LEU A 154 8.51 -13.18 -3.21
CA LEU A 154 9.03 -11.96 -3.80
C LEU A 154 8.29 -11.58 -5.11
N ARG A 155 7.93 -12.56 -5.96
CA ARG A 155 7.11 -12.31 -7.17
C ARG A 155 5.70 -11.84 -6.82
N GLU A 156 5.04 -12.47 -5.85
CA GLU A 156 3.74 -12.02 -5.36
C GLU A 156 3.80 -10.55 -4.90
N MET A 157 4.86 -10.18 -4.18
CA MET A 157 5.07 -8.81 -3.76
C MET A 157 5.30 -7.84 -4.94
N ARG A 158 6.02 -8.26 -5.99
CA ARG A 158 6.22 -7.49 -7.22
C ARG A 158 4.92 -7.30 -8.00
N ASP A 159 4.13 -8.36 -8.16
CA ASP A 159 2.90 -8.31 -8.95
C ASP A 159 1.83 -7.46 -8.24
N ASN A 160 1.85 -7.44 -6.90
CA ASN A 160 1.01 -6.56 -6.08
C ASN A 160 1.55 -5.12 -5.97
N SER A 161 2.82 -4.89 -6.32
CA SER A 161 3.42 -3.56 -6.40
C SER A 161 2.96 -2.87 -7.68
N ASN A 162 2.13 -1.84 -7.55
CA ASN A 162 1.62 -1.06 -8.66
C ASN A 162 2.77 -0.62 -9.60
N THR A 163 2.73 -1.04 -10.86
CA THR A 163 3.79 -0.85 -11.88
C THR A 163 4.14 0.62 -12.18
N LEU A 164 3.36 1.57 -11.67
CA LEU A 164 3.54 3.02 -11.80
C LEU A 164 4.69 3.60 -10.96
N PHE A 165 5.29 2.85 -10.04
CA PHE A 165 6.27 3.39 -9.07
C PHE A 165 7.72 2.90 -9.25
N HIS A 166 8.05 2.23 -10.36
CA HIS A 166 9.43 1.81 -10.64
C HIS A 166 10.33 2.96 -11.14
N SER A 167 10.74 3.86 -10.25
CA SER A 167 11.89 4.74 -10.52
C SER A 167 12.43 5.39 -9.26
N ASN A 168 13.16 4.64 -8.43
CA ASN A 168 14.16 5.29 -7.59
C ASN A 168 15.44 4.45 -7.58
N ARG A 169 16.53 5.05 -8.06
CA ARG A 169 17.88 4.49 -7.97
C ARG A 169 18.35 4.61 -6.51
N GLN A 170 17.92 3.69 -5.66
CA GLN A 170 18.47 3.55 -4.31
C GLN A 170 19.69 2.62 -4.33
N SER A 171 20.68 2.94 -3.50
CA SER A 171 21.85 2.08 -3.30
C SER A 171 21.51 0.85 -2.45
N LEU A 172 22.26 -0.24 -2.63
CA LEU A 172 22.16 -1.46 -1.82
C LEU A 172 22.22 -1.20 -0.30
N MET A 173 23.07 -0.26 0.12
CA MET A 173 23.25 0.10 1.53
C MET A 173 22.03 0.82 2.11
N GLU A 174 21.43 1.75 1.35
CA GLU A 174 20.17 2.41 1.75
C GLU A 174 19.03 1.40 1.84
N ALA A 175 19.01 0.46 0.90
CA ALA A 175 18.08 -0.64 0.89
C ALA A 175 18.19 -1.49 2.16
N GLN A 176 19.40 -1.94 2.53
CA GLN A 176 19.61 -2.78 3.70
C GLN A 176 19.26 -2.05 5.01
N THR A 177 19.58 -0.75 5.08
CA THR A 177 19.21 0.11 6.21
C THR A 177 17.70 0.22 6.38
N ARG A 178 16.95 0.37 5.28
CA ARG A 178 15.48 0.46 5.31
C ARG A 178 14.82 -0.86 5.69
N LEU A 179 15.35 -2.00 5.26
CA LEU A 179 14.82 -3.32 5.61
C LEU A 179 14.98 -3.65 7.11
N ASN A 180 15.91 -2.97 7.80
CA ASN A 180 16.07 -3.07 9.24
C ASN A 180 14.95 -2.35 10.01
N ASN A 181 14.22 -1.42 9.37
CA ASN A 181 13.07 -0.79 9.99
C ASN A 181 11.93 -1.81 10.22
N PRO A 182 11.02 -1.52 11.17
CA PRO A 182 9.80 -2.30 11.31
C PRO A 182 9.03 -2.31 9.99
N LEU A 183 8.70 -3.51 9.50
CA LEU A 183 7.81 -3.67 8.35
C LEU A 183 6.36 -3.85 8.81
N PRO A 184 5.40 -3.44 7.98
CA PRO A 184 4.00 -3.82 8.15
C PRO A 184 3.83 -5.32 8.40
N ASP A 185 2.88 -5.70 9.26
CA ASP A 185 2.60 -7.12 9.53
C ASP A 185 2.34 -7.93 8.25
N ASP A 186 1.58 -7.35 7.32
CA ASP A 186 1.26 -7.97 6.03
C ASP A 186 2.49 -8.10 5.10
N LEU A 187 3.54 -7.31 5.34
CA LEU A 187 4.80 -7.37 4.61
C LEU A 187 5.91 -8.13 5.35
N LYS A 188 5.67 -8.57 6.59
CA LYS A 188 6.68 -9.31 7.38
C LYS A 188 7.06 -10.63 6.73
N ILE A 189 6.12 -11.26 6.03
CA ILE A 189 6.36 -12.51 5.31
C ILE A 189 7.46 -12.35 4.24
N TYR A 190 7.60 -11.15 3.66
CA TYR A 190 8.61 -10.84 2.64
C TYR A 190 9.97 -10.46 3.24
N LYS A 191 10.06 -10.17 4.55
CA LYS A 191 11.28 -9.65 5.18
C LYS A 191 12.47 -10.57 5.00
N ILE A 192 12.28 -11.85 5.32
CA ILE A 192 13.35 -12.85 5.25
C ILE A 192 13.75 -13.12 3.78
N PRO A 193 12.81 -13.34 2.84
CA PRO A 193 13.13 -13.40 1.41
C PRO A 193 13.93 -12.20 0.90
N LEU A 194 13.53 -10.98 1.29
CA LEU A 194 14.21 -9.73 0.91
C LEU A 194 15.64 -9.63 1.45
N GLN A 195 15.87 -10.04 2.69
CA GLN A 195 17.21 -10.05 3.29
C GLN A 195 18.14 -11.00 2.52
N LYS A 196 17.65 -12.21 2.20
CA LYS A 196 18.41 -13.19 1.41
C LYS A 196 18.69 -12.67 -0.01
N ALA A 197 17.69 -12.07 -0.66
CA ALA A 197 17.85 -11.47 -1.98
C ALA A 197 18.92 -10.36 -1.97
N LEU A 198 18.92 -9.50 -0.96
CA LEU A 198 19.95 -8.47 -0.78
C LEU A 198 21.36 -9.04 -0.59
N GLU A 199 21.50 -10.10 0.21
CA GLU A 199 22.77 -10.81 0.36
C GLU A 199 23.21 -11.46 -0.95
N ALA A 200 22.29 -12.06 -1.70
CA ALA A 200 22.53 -12.65 -3.00
C ALA A 200 23.00 -11.61 -4.03
N ILE A 201 22.46 -10.39 -4.00
CA ILE A 201 22.87 -9.29 -4.88
C ILE A 201 24.26 -8.75 -4.51
N ASN A 202 24.64 -8.78 -3.24
CA ASN A 202 25.94 -8.26 -2.78
C ASN A 202 27.12 -9.22 -3.05
N ASN A 203 26.87 -10.51 -3.27
CA ASN A 203 27.87 -11.56 -3.53
C ASN A 203 28.08 -11.86 -5.01
#